data_AF-M2QV86-F1
#
_entry.id   AF-M2QV86-F1
#
_cell.length_a   1.000
_cell.length_b   1.000
_cell.length_c   1.000
_cell.angle_alpha   90.00
_cell.angle_beta   90.00
_cell.angle_gamma   90.00
#
_symmetry.space_group_name_H-M   'P 1'
#
loop_
_entity.id
_entity.type
_entity.pdbx_description
1 polymer ?
#
loop_
_entity_poly.entity_id
_entity_poly.type
_entity_poly.pdbx_seq_one_letter_code
_entity_poly.pdbx_strand_id
1 'polypeptide(L)'
;MGNESPYKDTSSPYKDESSPYQEASAPRGNSSPSHDESWPKCGFTPAEAKSRGCKFDILSFAWQLPECYNAKLMEEFLAEKDWAFYRDPEGTSSVSRDVALQGELDLYVTQEYHRTHCMYMW
;
A
#
# COMPACT_ATOMS: atom_id res chain seq x y z
N MET A 1 51.17 8.24 -16.28
CA MET A 1 50.98 7.11 -15.34
C MET A 1 49.65 7.39 -14.65
N GLY A 2 48.50 7.03 -15.20
CA GLY A 2 48.16 5.71 -15.69
C GLY A 2 47.25 5.06 -14.64
N ASN A 3 45.96 4.97 -15.00
CA ASN A 3 45.01 3.91 -14.64
C ASN A 3 44.05 4.18 -13.46
N GLU A 4 42.89 4.72 -13.87
CA GLU A 4 41.50 4.33 -13.54
C GLU A 4 41.28 3.31 -12.40
N SER A 5 40.35 3.67 -11.51
CA SER A 5 39.72 2.74 -10.55
C SER A 5 38.86 1.70 -11.30
N PRO A 6 39.05 0.38 -11.05
CA PRO A 6 38.46 -0.67 -11.87
C PRO A 6 37.22 -1.25 -11.19
N TYR A 7 36.02 -0.79 -11.55
CA TYR A 7 34.83 -1.65 -11.45
C TYR A 7 33.85 -1.22 -12.54
N LYS A 8 34.19 -1.63 -13.77
CA LYS A 8 33.24 -1.76 -14.88
C LYS A 8 32.70 -3.19 -14.85
N ASP A 9 31.37 -3.26 -14.86
CA ASP A 9 30.53 -4.23 -15.58
C ASP A 9 31.07 -5.66 -15.77
N THR A 10 30.47 -6.59 -15.03
CA THR A 10 30.41 -8.00 -15.46
C THR A 10 28.99 -8.52 -15.27
N SER A 11 28.16 -8.32 -16.29
CA SER A 11 27.35 -9.37 -16.92
C SER A 11 26.90 -10.55 -16.04
N SER A 12 25.59 -10.63 -15.79
CA SER A 12 24.90 -11.86 -15.37
C SER A 12 25.15 -12.99 -16.38
N PRO A 13 25.50 -14.22 -15.95
CA PRO A 13 26.06 -15.26 -16.81
C PRO A 13 25.02 -16.12 -17.56
N TYR A 14 23.77 -15.68 -17.72
CA TYR A 14 22.75 -16.48 -18.40
C TYR A 14 22.17 -15.77 -19.63
N LYS A 15 22.96 -15.79 -20.71
CA LYS A 15 22.52 -15.86 -22.11
C LYS A 15 23.19 -17.14 -22.63
N ASP A 16 22.58 -18.08 -23.31
CA ASP A 16 21.51 -18.07 -24.31
C ASP A 16 21.20 -19.56 -24.59
N GLU A 17 19.94 -20.01 -24.55
CA GLU A 17 19.53 -21.15 -25.38
C GLU A 17 18.00 -21.13 -25.59
N SER A 18 17.63 -20.48 -26.69
CA SER A 18 16.55 -20.86 -27.62
C SER A 18 15.31 -21.57 -27.03
N SER A 19 14.31 -20.79 -26.61
CA SER A 19 12.95 -21.31 -26.44
C SER A 19 12.32 -21.58 -27.82
N PRO A 20 11.84 -22.80 -28.12
CA PRO A 20 11.39 -23.20 -29.46
C PRO A 20 9.95 -22.80 -29.79
N TYR A 21 9.33 -21.91 -29.02
CA TYR A 21 7.96 -21.48 -29.29
C TYR A 21 7.95 -20.31 -30.27
N GLN A 22 7.85 -20.64 -31.56
CA GLN A 22 7.61 -19.65 -32.61
C GLN A 22 6.28 -18.92 -32.36
N GLU A 23 6.32 -17.58 -32.42
CA GLU A 23 5.12 -16.72 -32.46
C GLU A 23 4.26 -17.09 -33.67
N ALA A 24 3.16 -17.80 -33.43
CA ALA A 24 2.05 -17.82 -34.36
C ALA A 24 1.25 -16.53 -34.17
N SER A 25 1.36 -15.60 -35.12
CA SER A 25 0.54 -14.39 -35.18
C SER A 25 -0.94 -14.75 -35.37
N ALA A 26 -1.68 -14.82 -34.27
CA ALA A 26 -3.13 -15.01 -34.29
C ALA A 26 -3.84 -13.75 -34.84
N PRO A 27 -4.94 -13.89 -35.60
CA PRO A 27 -5.66 -12.74 -36.14
C PRO A 27 -6.24 -11.88 -35.01
N ARG A 28 -6.00 -10.57 -35.10
CA ARG A 28 -6.64 -9.56 -34.24
C ARG A 28 -8.14 -9.58 -34.47
N GLY A 29 -8.87 -10.21 -33.56
CA GLY A 29 -10.33 -10.22 -33.61
C GLY A 29 -10.93 -11.18 -32.62
N ASN A 30 -11.09 -10.71 -31.38
CA ASN A 30 -12.32 -10.85 -30.61
C ASN A 30 -12.17 -9.97 -29.37
N SER A 31 -12.73 -8.77 -29.43
CA SER A 31 -12.90 -7.90 -28.27
C SER A 31 -13.69 -8.68 -27.22
N SER A 32 -12.98 -9.17 -26.21
CA SER A 32 -13.61 -9.65 -24.98
C SER A 32 -14.52 -8.54 -24.45
N PRO A 33 -15.69 -8.87 -23.90
CA PRO A 33 -16.56 -7.87 -23.30
C PRO A 33 -15.74 -7.11 -22.26
N SER A 34 -15.51 -5.82 -22.49
CA SER A 34 -15.00 -4.95 -21.44
C SER A 34 -16.06 -4.97 -20.36
N HIS A 35 -15.85 -5.76 -19.31
CA HIS A 35 -16.52 -5.56 -18.05
C HIS A 35 -16.07 -4.19 -17.53
N ASP A 36 -16.68 -3.13 -18.06
CA ASP A 36 -16.69 -1.81 -17.44
C ASP A 36 -17.73 -1.81 -16.32
N GLU A 37 -17.70 -2.86 -15.50
CA GLU A 37 -18.24 -2.81 -14.16
C GLU A 37 -17.14 -2.13 -13.35
N SER A 38 -17.16 -0.80 -13.32
CA SER A 38 -16.18 -0.05 -12.54
C SER A 38 -16.33 -0.48 -11.08
N TRP A 39 -15.41 -1.32 -10.60
CA TRP A 39 -15.38 -1.73 -9.20
C TRP A 39 -15.45 -0.48 -8.31
N PRO A 40 -16.30 -0.45 -7.26
CA PRO A 40 -16.42 0.72 -6.40
C PRO A 40 -15.05 1.10 -5.80
N LYS A 41 -14.74 2.40 -5.78
CA LYS A 41 -13.47 2.93 -5.27
C LYS A 41 -13.71 4.03 -4.26
N CYS A 42 -12.86 4.11 -3.24
CA CYS A 42 -12.89 5.20 -2.27
C CYS A 42 -12.43 6.55 -2.83
N GLY A 43 -11.79 6.58 -4.01
CA GLY A 43 -11.23 7.81 -4.58
C GLY A 43 -9.79 8.03 -4.13
N PHE A 44 -9.30 9.25 -4.31
CA PHE A 44 -7.89 9.62 -4.12
C PHE A 44 -7.66 10.61 -2.98
N THR A 45 -8.73 11.13 -2.38
CA THR A 45 -8.63 12.07 -1.24
C THR A 45 -9.48 11.59 -0.07
N PRO A 46 -9.13 11.96 1.17
CA PRO A 46 -9.97 11.72 2.34
C PRO A 46 -11.40 12.25 2.17
N ALA A 47 -11.56 13.41 1.54
CA ALA A 47 -12.86 14.01 1.27
C ALA A 47 -13.71 13.15 0.32
N GLU A 48 -13.12 12.66 -0.77
CA GLU A 48 -13.79 11.73 -1.69
C GLU A 48 -14.18 10.44 -0.97
N ALA A 49 -13.26 9.85 -0.21
CA ALA A 49 -13.50 8.60 0.50
C ALA A 49 -14.67 8.72 1.49
N LYS A 50 -14.69 9.79 2.29
CA LYS A 50 -15.80 10.12 3.18
C LYS A 50 -17.11 10.32 2.42
N SER A 51 -17.09 11.06 1.31
CA SER A 51 -18.28 11.30 0.48
C SER A 51 -18.86 10.02 -0.12
N ARG A 52 -18.03 8.99 -0.32
CA ARG A 52 -18.41 7.67 -0.83
C ARG A 52 -18.71 6.65 0.27
N GLY A 53 -18.68 7.05 1.54
CA GLY A 53 -18.98 6.19 2.68
C GLY A 53 -17.85 5.25 3.10
N CYS A 54 -16.67 5.36 2.49
CA CYS A 54 -15.52 4.55 2.88
C CYS A 54 -15.08 4.83 4.32
N LYS A 55 -14.44 3.83 4.93
CA LYS A 55 -13.93 3.88 6.29
C LYS A 55 -12.41 3.93 6.26
N PHE A 56 -11.83 4.79 7.09
CA PHE A 56 -10.38 4.81 7.25
C PHE A 56 -9.95 3.66 8.16
N ASP A 57 -9.04 2.84 7.66
CA ASP A 57 -8.41 1.74 8.37
C ASP A 57 -7.01 2.18 8.82
N ILE A 58 -6.83 2.36 10.13
CA ILE A 58 -5.56 2.80 10.73
C ILE A 58 -4.49 1.69 10.70
N LEU A 59 -4.91 0.40 10.66
CA LEU A 59 -3.97 -0.72 10.57
C LEU A 59 -3.24 -0.68 9.24
N SER A 60 -4.00 -0.49 8.15
CA SER A 60 -3.46 -0.44 6.79
C SER A 60 -3.09 0.97 6.31
N PHE A 61 -3.43 2.03 7.07
CA PHE A 61 -3.38 3.42 6.64
C PHE A 61 -4.05 3.66 5.28
N ALA A 62 -5.23 3.05 5.06
CA ALA A 62 -5.94 3.13 3.78
C ALA A 62 -7.44 3.34 3.96
N TRP A 63 -8.10 3.83 2.90
CA TRP A 63 -9.56 3.94 2.85
C TRP A 63 -10.16 2.67 2.28
N GLN A 64 -10.99 1.99 3.08
CA GLN A 64 -11.65 0.74 2.73
C GLN A 64 -13.13 0.98 2.38
N LEU A 65 -13.64 0.22 1.42
CA LEU A 65 -15.07 0.13 1.18
C LEU A 65 -15.76 -0.40 2.45
N PRO A 66 -17.02 -0.01 2.73
CA PRO A 66 -17.76 -0.49 3.90
C PRO A 66 -17.78 -2.01 4.02
N GLU A 67 -17.88 -2.73 2.91
CA GLU A 67 -17.92 -4.19 2.85
C GLU A 67 -16.57 -4.84 3.17
N CYS A 68 -15.47 -4.08 3.04
CA CYS A 68 -14.11 -4.54 3.29
C CYS A 68 -13.59 -4.13 4.67
N TYR A 69 -14.23 -3.17 5.35
CA TYR A 69 -13.77 -2.64 6.63
C TYR A 69 -14.04 -3.62 7.78
N ASN A 70 -12.99 -4.11 8.44
CA ASN A 70 -13.10 -5.00 9.58
C ASN A 70 -13.14 -4.23 10.91
N ALA A 71 -14.34 -3.81 11.30
CA ALA A 71 -14.55 -3.04 12.53
C ALA A 71 -14.08 -3.77 13.80
N LYS A 72 -14.29 -5.09 13.90
CA LYS A 72 -13.89 -5.88 15.07
C LYS A 72 -12.37 -5.91 15.25
N LEU A 73 -11.63 -6.15 14.16
CA LEU A 73 -10.17 -6.16 14.20
C LEU A 73 -9.61 -4.78 14.55
N MET A 74 -10.24 -3.73 14.02
CA MET A 74 -9.90 -2.34 14.33
C MET A 74 -10.11 -2.03 15.82
N GLU A 75 -11.24 -2.43 16.39
CA GLU A 75 -11.53 -2.27 17.82
C GLU A 75 -10.53 -3.04 18.69
N GLU A 76 -10.19 -4.28 18.34
CA GLU A 76 -9.20 -5.09 19.04
C GLU A 76 -7.81 -4.44 19.01
N PHE A 77 -7.33 -4.02 17.84
CA PHE A 77 -6.05 -3.33 17.70
C PHE A 77 -6.02 -2.03 18.50
N LEU A 78 -7.10 -1.26 18.48
CA LEU A 78 -7.21 -0.02 19.22
C LEU A 78 -7.28 -0.26 20.74
N ALA A 79 -7.87 -1.36 21.20
CA ALA A 79 -7.95 -1.71 22.62
C ALA A 79 -6.62 -2.24 23.19
N GLU A 80 -5.74 -2.79 22.35
CA GLU A 80 -4.45 -3.35 22.77
C GLU A 80 -3.57 -2.32 23.49
N LYS A 81 -3.57 -1.06 23.02
CA LYS A 81 -2.72 0.01 23.56
C LYS A 81 -3.21 1.41 23.20
N ASP A 82 -2.77 2.39 23.98
CA ASP A 82 -2.77 3.80 23.60
C ASP A 82 -1.66 4.08 22.58
N TRP A 83 -1.97 3.85 21.30
CA TRP A 83 -1.06 4.12 20.18
C TRP A 83 -0.76 5.62 20.04
N ALA A 84 0.52 5.94 19.83
CA ALA A 84 1.00 7.30 19.60
C ALA A 84 1.21 7.56 18.10
N PHE A 85 0.74 8.72 17.65
CA PHE A 85 0.84 9.19 16.27
C PHE A 85 1.50 10.57 16.24
N TYR A 86 2.28 10.85 15.19
CA TYR A 86 3.06 12.09 15.09
C TYR A 86 3.01 12.69 13.68
N ARG A 87 3.25 14.01 13.58
CA ARG A 87 3.38 14.72 12.29
C ARG A 87 4.80 14.72 11.73
N ASP A 88 5.76 14.32 12.54
CA ASP A 88 7.20 14.31 12.22
C ASP A 88 7.85 12.98 12.62
N PRO A 89 8.93 12.58 11.93
CA PRO A 89 9.65 11.36 12.23
C PRO A 89 10.40 11.42 13.57
N GLU A 90 10.68 12.61 14.12
CA GLU A 90 11.33 12.78 15.41
C GLU A 90 10.39 12.47 16.60
N GLY A 91 9.09 12.34 16.36
CA GLY A 91 8.09 12.01 17.39
C GLY A 91 7.79 13.16 18.34
N THR A 92 7.93 14.41 17.88
CA THR A 92 7.81 15.61 18.72
C THR A 92 6.44 16.28 18.62
N SER A 93 5.79 16.23 17.45
CA SER A 93 4.47 16.80 17.20
C SER A 93 3.40 15.73 17.30
N SER A 94 2.95 15.44 18.52
CA SER A 94 1.93 14.43 18.80
C SER A 94 0.58 14.77 18.17
N VAL A 95 -0.10 13.75 17.64
CA VAL A 95 -1.47 13.80 17.12
C VAL A 95 -2.37 12.97 18.03
N SER A 96 -3.53 13.52 18.40
CA SER A 96 -4.50 12.78 19.20
C SER A 96 -5.09 11.61 18.42
N ARG A 97 -5.52 10.57 19.13
CA ARG A 97 -6.18 9.40 18.54
C ARG A 97 -7.38 9.80 17.67
N ASP A 98 -8.23 10.68 18.16
CA ASP A 98 -9.44 11.13 17.44
C ASP A 98 -9.12 11.85 16.13
N VAL A 99 -7.97 12.55 16.06
CA VAL A 99 -7.51 13.18 14.81
C VAL A 99 -6.88 12.15 13.89
N ALA A 100 -6.07 11.22 14.42
CA ALA A 100 -5.46 10.16 13.63
C ALA A 100 -6.51 9.27 12.93
N LEU A 101 -7.57 8.92 13.64
CA LEU A 101 -8.68 8.09 13.12
C LEU A 101 -9.53 8.79 12.05
N GLN A 102 -9.35 10.09 11.82
CA GLN A 102 -10.05 10.79 10.72
C GLN A 102 -9.44 10.50 9.34
N GLY A 103 -8.21 9.99 9.28
CA GLY A 103 -7.53 9.64 8.03
C GLY A 103 -7.18 10.83 7.13
N GLU A 104 -7.10 12.03 7.70
CA GLU A 104 -6.83 13.27 6.95
C GLU A 104 -5.35 13.66 6.91
N LEU A 105 -4.51 12.96 7.66
CA LEU A 105 -3.11 13.29 7.86
C LEU A 105 -2.23 12.11 7.50
N ASP A 106 -1.07 12.40 6.90
CA ASP A 106 0.06 11.48 6.90
C ASP A 106 0.70 11.48 8.29
N LEU A 107 0.89 10.29 8.85
CA LEU A 107 1.31 10.10 10.24
C LEU A 107 2.59 9.27 10.32
N TYR A 108 3.42 9.63 11.27
CA TYR A 108 4.54 8.82 11.74
C TYR A 108 4.12 8.05 12.98
N VAL A 109 4.59 6.80 13.07
CA VAL A 109 4.27 5.87 14.16
C VAL A 109 5.54 5.33 14.80
N THR A 110 5.41 4.78 16.00
CA THR A 110 6.53 4.15 16.69
C THR A 110 6.94 2.82 16.02
N GLN A 111 8.18 2.39 16.24
CA GLN A 111 8.64 1.07 15.80
C GLN A 111 7.82 -0.09 16.40
N GLU A 112 7.26 0.11 17.59
CA GLU A 112 6.36 -0.84 18.23
C GLU A 112 5.05 -0.97 17.44
N TYR A 113 4.40 0.17 17.11
CA TYR A 113 3.22 0.17 16.24
C TYR A 113 3.50 -0.55 14.93
N HIS A 114 4.62 -0.24 14.27
CA HIS A 114 4.98 -0.85 12.99
C HIS A 114 5.21 -2.37 13.10
N ARG A 115 5.66 -2.89 14.25
CA ARG A 115 5.75 -4.34 14.43
C ARG A 115 4.38 -4.96 14.69
N THR A 116 3.57 -4.33 15.55
CA THR A 116 2.27 -4.87 15.91
C THR A 116 1.29 -4.85 14.74
N HIS A 117 1.15 -3.74 14.01
CA HIS A 117 0.20 -3.70 12.88
C HIS A 117 0.57 -4.70 11.77
N CYS A 118 1.87 -4.98 11.55
CA CYS A 118 2.32 -6.00 10.59
C CYS A 118 1.84 -7.40 10.99
N MET A 119 1.80 -7.71 12.28
CA MET A 119 1.27 -8.99 12.76
C MET A 119 -0.25 -9.11 12.59
N TYR A 120 -0.97 -7.98 12.60
CA TYR A 120 -2.41 -7.93 12.36
C TYR A 120 -2.79 -8.05 10.87
N MET A 121 -1.86 -7.78 9.95
CA MET A 121 -2.08 -7.76 8.49
C MET A 121 -1.51 -8.98 7.74
N TRP A 122 -1.28 -10.11 8.43
CA TRP A 122 -0.69 -11.36 7.91
C TRP A 122 -1.07 -11.71 6.47
#